data_AF-D3R0Z0-F1
#
_entry.id   AF-D3R0Z0-F1
#
_cell.length_a   1.000
_cell.length_b   1.000
_cell.length_c   1.000
_cell.angle_alpha   90.00
_cell.angle_beta   90.00
_cell.angle_gamma   90.00
#
_symmetry.space_group_name_H-M   'P 1'
#
loop_
_entity.id
_entity.type
_entity.pdbx_description
1 polymer ?
#
loop_
_entity_poly.entity_id
_entity_poly.type
_entity_poly.pdbx_seq_one_letter_code
_entity_poly.pdbx_strand_id
1 'polypeptide(L)'
;MSENIPFKIKKKINDIRLLQVEIKNWKMKTETEVVNILKLFEKTPRDEMSLYYSPYFKDDKFAEELLQIALNYSDNEKILLNIISILGNMILRYQLEETTEIYNFILSNAYKKGLAGYVSNYLPRLKNFEYYPDKWKYFMSMQKMTPKKIAHQNLVYIINQNIQSVPEEYKKEVISFLQTKHDLANNDGGKKFYLDMIKRIK
;
A
#
# COMPACT_ATOMS: atom_id res chain seq x y z
N MET A 1 -4.32 -25.59 20.60
CA MET A 1 -3.15 -24.81 21.04
C MET A 1 -3.65 -23.47 21.59
N SER A 2 -4.04 -23.43 22.87
CA SER A 2 -4.41 -22.19 23.56
C SER A 2 -3.29 -21.84 24.54
N GLU A 3 -2.15 -21.42 24.01
CA GLU A 3 -1.08 -20.86 24.83
C GLU A 3 -1.50 -19.49 25.38
N ASN A 4 -0.85 -19.08 26.47
CA ASN A 4 -1.08 -17.83 27.21
C ASN A 4 -0.92 -16.57 26.31
N ILE A 5 -1.93 -16.24 25.52
CA ILE A 5 -1.93 -15.00 24.73
C ILE A 5 -1.87 -13.82 25.72
N PRO A 6 -0.88 -12.91 25.62
CA PRO A 6 -0.76 -11.78 26.52
C PRO A 6 -2.03 -10.92 26.53
N PHE A 7 -2.39 -10.36 27.69
CA PHE A 7 -3.61 -9.55 27.84
C PHE A 7 -3.72 -8.42 26.81
N LYS A 8 -2.61 -7.71 26.53
CA LYS A 8 -2.55 -6.66 25.51
C LYS A 8 -2.90 -7.17 24.10
N ILE A 9 -2.47 -8.39 23.75
CA ILE A 9 -2.79 -9.03 22.47
C ILE A 9 -4.26 -9.42 22.41
N LYS A 10 -4.82 -9.99 23.49
CA LYS A 10 -6.25 -10.31 23.60
C LYS A 10 -7.12 -9.07 23.42
N LYS A 11 -6.76 -7.94 24.05
CA LYS A 11 -7.46 -6.67 23.90
C LYS A 11 -7.47 -6.20 22.44
N LYS A 12 -6.30 -6.18 21.79
CA LYS A 12 -6.19 -5.81 20.37
C LYS A 12 -7.00 -6.73 19.44
N ILE A 13 -7.01 -8.04 19.70
CA ILE A 13 -7.85 -8.99 18.96
C ILE A 13 -9.33 -8.62 19.08
N ASN A 14 -9.79 -8.31 20.29
CA ASN A 14 -11.18 -7.91 20.50
C ASN A 14 -11.50 -6.60 19.77
N ASP A 15 -10.60 -5.61 19.81
CA ASP A 15 -10.77 -4.34 19.10
C ASP A 15 -10.86 -4.57 17.58
N ILE A 16 -9.99 -5.40 17.00
CA ILE A 16 -10.02 -5.79 15.58
C ILE A 16 -11.37 -6.43 15.24
N ARG A 17 -11.79 -7.43 16.02
CA ARG A 17 -13.05 -8.16 15.79
C ARG A 17 -14.27 -7.24 15.85
N LEU A 18 -14.31 -6.34 16.83
CA LEU A 18 -15.40 -5.38 16.97
C LEU A 18 -15.48 -4.47 15.74
N LEU A 19 -14.33 -3.94 15.29
CA LEU A 19 -14.29 -3.12 14.07
C LEU A 19 -14.70 -3.91 12.82
N GLN A 20 -14.34 -5.19 12.69
CA GLN A 20 -14.80 -6.03 11.57
C GLN A 20 -16.32 -6.20 11.58
N VAL A 21 -16.93 -6.40 12.76
CA VAL A 21 -18.39 -6.49 12.89
C VAL A 21 -19.04 -5.16 12.50
N GLU A 22 -18.52 -4.03 12.99
CA GLU A 22 -19.01 -2.70 12.63
C GLU A 22 -18.91 -2.44 11.12
N ILE A 23 -17.81 -2.86 10.49
CA ILE A 23 -17.60 -2.74 9.04
C ILE A 23 -18.57 -3.64 8.29
N LYS A 24 -18.77 -4.91 8.70
CA LYS A 24 -19.76 -5.81 8.06
C LYS A 24 -21.20 -5.25 8.13
N ASN A 25 -21.47 -4.37 9.10
CA ASN A 25 -22.75 -3.68 9.26
C ASN A 25 -22.80 -2.30 8.57
N TRP A 26 -21.89 -2.00 7.64
CA TRP A 26 -21.78 -0.67 6.99
C TRP A 26 -23.08 -0.19 6.31
N LYS A 27 -23.93 -1.10 5.82
CA LYS A 27 -25.20 -0.76 5.17
C LYS A 27 -26.19 -0.05 6.09
N MET A 28 -26.02 -0.19 7.41
CA MET A 28 -26.84 0.50 8.42
C MET A 28 -26.21 1.82 8.89
N LYS A 29 -25.13 2.27 8.25
CA LYS A 29 -24.34 3.43 8.67
C LYS A 29 -24.39 4.53 7.62
N THR A 30 -24.25 5.75 8.08
CA THR A 30 -24.01 6.91 7.22
C THR A 30 -22.60 6.84 6.61
N GLU A 31 -22.39 7.53 5.49
CA GLU A 31 -21.07 7.62 4.84
C GLU A 31 -19.97 8.14 5.78
N THR A 32 -20.29 9.12 6.63
CA THR A 32 -19.37 9.66 7.64
C THR A 32 -18.97 8.60 8.66
N GLU A 33 -19.91 7.78 9.11
CA GLU A 33 -19.62 6.66 10.02
C GLU A 33 -18.75 5.61 9.33
N VAL A 34 -19.03 5.28 8.07
CA VAL A 34 -18.21 4.36 7.27
C VAL A 34 -16.77 4.87 7.14
N VAL A 35 -16.57 6.15 6.83
CA VAL A 35 -15.23 6.78 6.79
C VAL A 35 -14.51 6.60 8.13
N ASN A 36 -15.20 6.85 9.24
CA ASN A 36 -14.60 6.80 10.58
C ASN A 36 -14.21 5.39 10.99
N ILE A 37 -15.08 4.39 10.79
CA ILE A 37 -14.77 3.00 11.16
C ILE A 37 -13.62 2.44 10.29
N LEU A 38 -13.60 2.74 8.99
CA LEU A 38 -12.52 2.31 8.10
C LEU A 38 -11.19 2.97 8.49
N LYS A 39 -11.20 4.25 8.85
CA LYS A 39 -10.00 4.97 9.31
C LYS A 39 -9.46 4.41 10.63
N LEU A 40 -10.32 3.92 11.52
CA LEU A 40 -9.89 3.23 12.74
C LEU A 40 -9.29 1.87 12.42
N PHE A 41 -9.96 1.09 11.56
CA PHE A 41 -9.50 -0.23 11.17
C PHE A 41 -8.19 -0.21 10.38
N GLU A 42 -7.99 0.77 9.49
CA GLU A 42 -6.78 0.94 8.67
C GLU A 42 -5.49 0.96 9.48
N LYS A 43 -5.54 1.48 10.72
CA LYS A 43 -4.38 1.51 11.61
C LYS A 43 -4.03 0.15 12.18
N THR A 44 -5.02 -0.72 12.36
CA THR A 44 -4.86 -2.01 13.05
C THR A 44 -3.88 -2.97 12.37
N PRO A 45 -3.87 -3.17 11.03
CA PRO A 45 -2.84 -3.98 10.39
C PRO A 45 -1.47 -3.27 10.31
N ARG A 46 -1.41 -1.96 10.55
CA ARG A 46 -0.20 -1.13 10.41
C ARG A 46 0.61 -1.02 11.71
N ASP A 47 -0.03 -1.01 12.86
CA ASP A 47 0.59 -0.63 14.13
C ASP A 47 1.64 -1.63 14.65
N GLU A 48 1.27 -2.90 14.87
CA GLU A 48 2.17 -3.92 15.41
C GLU A 48 1.88 -5.25 14.72
N MET A 49 2.86 -5.76 13.98
CA MET A 49 2.71 -7.06 13.32
C MET A 49 2.77 -8.16 14.38
N SER A 50 1.73 -8.98 14.43
CA SER A 50 1.67 -10.14 15.33
C SER A 50 1.04 -11.32 14.62
N LEU A 51 1.65 -12.49 14.76
CA LEU A 51 1.10 -13.74 14.22
C LEU A 51 -0.31 -14.03 14.77
N TYR A 52 -0.59 -13.59 16.01
CA TYR A 52 -1.91 -13.70 16.64
C TYR A 52 -3.02 -12.93 15.91
N TYR A 53 -2.69 -11.95 15.07
CA TYR A 53 -3.68 -11.19 14.32
C TYR A 53 -3.97 -11.78 12.93
N SER A 54 -3.09 -12.66 12.44
CA SER A 54 -3.20 -13.22 11.08
C SER A 54 -4.57 -13.83 10.77
N PRO A 55 -5.23 -14.59 11.66
CA PRO A 55 -6.55 -15.14 11.35
C PRO A 55 -7.62 -14.09 11.07
N TYR A 56 -7.47 -12.88 11.61
CA TYR A 56 -8.41 -11.78 11.41
C TYR A 56 -8.10 -10.96 10.16
N PHE A 57 -6.85 -10.99 9.68
CA PHE A 57 -6.41 -10.26 8.50
C PHE A 57 -6.25 -11.13 7.25
N LYS A 58 -6.39 -12.46 7.36
CA LYS A 58 -6.50 -13.43 6.25
C LYS A 58 -7.96 -13.87 5.98
N ASP A 59 -8.94 -13.04 6.36
CA ASP A 59 -10.36 -13.34 6.13
C ASP A 59 -10.79 -12.86 4.74
N ASP A 60 -10.86 -13.78 3.78
CA ASP A 60 -11.23 -13.49 2.38
C ASP A 60 -12.65 -12.89 2.29
N LYS A 61 -13.59 -13.35 3.12
CA LYS A 61 -14.96 -12.81 3.16
C LYS A 61 -14.98 -11.37 3.63
N PHE A 62 -14.09 -11.02 4.57
CA PHE A 62 -13.94 -9.64 5.00
C PHE A 62 -13.30 -8.78 3.90
N ALA A 63 -12.35 -9.31 3.13
CA ALA A 63 -11.80 -8.61 1.98
C ALA A 63 -12.86 -8.35 0.89
N GLU A 64 -13.74 -9.33 0.62
CA GLU A 64 -14.90 -9.16 -0.27
C GLU A 64 -15.83 -8.05 0.21
N GLU A 65 -16.11 -7.99 1.53
CA GLU A 65 -16.94 -6.92 2.11
C GLU A 65 -16.30 -5.53 1.90
N LEU A 66 -14.99 -5.42 2.09
CA LEU A 66 -14.26 -4.17 1.82
C LEU A 66 -14.36 -3.76 0.35
N LEU A 67 -14.28 -4.71 -0.58
CA LEU A 67 -14.47 -4.43 -2.01
C LEU A 67 -15.90 -3.97 -2.32
N GLN A 68 -16.92 -4.56 -1.70
CA GLN A 68 -18.31 -4.10 -1.84
C GLN A 68 -18.50 -2.66 -1.37
N ILE A 69 -17.87 -2.29 -0.23
CA ILE A 69 -17.88 -0.91 0.26
C ILE A 69 -17.21 0.02 -0.76
N ALA A 70 -16.04 -0.37 -1.30
CA ALA A 70 -15.34 0.43 -2.30
C ALA A 70 -16.17 0.65 -3.57
N LEU A 71 -16.91 -0.36 -4.02
CA LEU A 71 -17.81 -0.24 -5.17
C LEU A 71 -18.97 0.71 -4.89
N ASN A 72 -19.60 0.60 -3.70
CA ASN A 72 -20.72 1.44 -3.31
C ASN A 72 -20.32 2.92 -3.13
N TYR A 73 -19.09 3.18 -2.69
CA TYR A 73 -18.56 4.52 -2.43
C TYR A 73 -17.41 4.88 -3.39
N SER A 74 -17.56 4.56 -4.67
CA SER A 74 -16.51 4.72 -5.70
C SER A 74 -16.03 6.17 -5.93
N ASP A 75 -16.83 7.16 -5.52
CA ASP A 75 -16.47 8.58 -5.60
C ASP A 75 -15.89 9.13 -4.29
N ASN A 76 -15.96 8.40 -3.18
CA ASN A 76 -15.42 8.86 -1.90
C ASN A 76 -13.93 8.49 -1.76
N GLU A 77 -13.06 9.46 -2.04
CA GLU A 77 -11.60 9.30 -1.95
C GLU A 77 -11.12 8.80 -0.57
N LYS A 78 -11.74 9.23 0.54
CA LYS A 78 -11.32 8.83 1.89
C LYS A 78 -11.62 7.35 2.15
N ILE A 79 -12.79 6.87 1.73
CA ILE A 79 -13.17 5.46 1.83
C ILE A 79 -12.22 4.60 1.00
N LEU A 80 -12.02 4.98 -0.28
CA LEU A 80 -11.12 4.26 -1.18
C LEU A 80 -9.69 4.19 -0.64
N LEU A 81 -9.15 5.32 -0.16
CA LEU A 81 -7.81 5.38 0.44
C LEU A 81 -7.67 4.40 1.61
N ASN A 82 -8.63 4.42 2.54
CA ASN A 82 -8.59 3.51 3.69
C ASN A 82 -8.64 2.05 3.24
N ILE A 83 -9.52 1.70 2.29
CA ILE A 83 -9.65 0.32 1.79
C ILE A 83 -8.38 -0.13 1.05
N ILE A 84 -7.79 0.71 0.21
CA ILE A 84 -6.51 0.45 -0.45
C ILE A 84 -5.42 0.15 0.59
N SER A 85 -5.34 0.97 1.64
CA SER A 85 -4.36 0.75 2.72
C SER A 85 -4.62 -0.53 3.52
N ILE A 86 -5.89 -0.82 3.83
CA ILE A 86 -6.29 -2.02 4.57
C ILE A 86 -5.92 -3.27 3.78
N LEU A 87 -6.39 -3.40 2.53
CA LEU A 87 -6.15 -4.56 1.68
C LEU A 87 -4.65 -4.75 1.42
N GLY A 88 -3.96 -3.65 1.09
CA GLY A 88 -2.52 -3.68 0.85
C GLY A 88 -1.73 -4.15 2.07
N ASN A 89 -2.08 -3.73 3.29
CA ASN A 89 -1.41 -4.23 4.50
C ASN A 89 -1.82 -5.67 4.86
N MET A 90 -3.07 -6.06 4.64
CA MET A 90 -3.53 -7.45 4.83
C MET A 90 -2.73 -8.40 3.93
N ILE A 91 -2.51 -8.06 2.66
CA ILE A 91 -1.67 -8.84 1.74
C ILE A 91 -0.20 -8.83 2.20
N LEU A 92 0.42 -7.65 2.31
CA LEU A 92 1.87 -7.57 2.48
C LEU A 92 2.37 -8.00 3.85
N ARG A 93 1.57 -7.81 4.91
CA ARG A 93 1.99 -8.13 6.29
C ARG A 93 1.39 -9.41 6.80
N TYR A 94 0.16 -9.71 6.39
CA TYR A 94 -0.58 -10.85 6.91
C TYR A 94 -0.82 -11.92 5.86
N GLN A 95 -0.29 -11.81 4.64
CA GLN A 95 -0.42 -12.83 3.59
C GLN A 95 -1.89 -13.21 3.31
N LEU A 96 -2.80 -12.22 3.30
CA LEU A 96 -4.08 -12.37 2.61
C LEU A 96 -3.79 -12.72 1.15
N GLU A 97 -4.54 -13.66 0.57
CA GLU A 97 -4.35 -14.02 -0.82
C GLU A 97 -4.78 -12.86 -1.73
N GLU A 98 -3.99 -12.61 -2.76
CA GLU A 98 -4.31 -11.59 -3.75
C GLU A 98 -5.24 -12.17 -4.80
N THR A 99 -6.52 -11.81 -4.73
CA THR A 99 -7.48 -12.15 -5.78
C THR A 99 -7.38 -11.19 -6.96
N THR A 100 -7.94 -11.60 -8.11
CA THR A 100 -8.03 -10.76 -9.30
C THR A 100 -8.81 -9.48 -9.03
N GLU A 101 -9.87 -9.56 -8.21
CA GLU A 101 -10.71 -8.42 -7.81
C GLU A 101 -9.93 -7.42 -6.98
N ILE A 102 -9.14 -7.88 -5.99
CA ILE A 102 -8.31 -7.00 -5.17
C ILE A 102 -7.25 -6.31 -6.04
N TYR A 103 -6.58 -7.08 -6.92
CA TYR A 103 -5.59 -6.54 -7.84
C TYR A 103 -6.20 -5.47 -8.75
N ASN A 104 -7.32 -5.77 -9.42
CA ASN A 104 -8.01 -4.85 -10.33
C ASN A 104 -8.52 -3.61 -9.60
N PHE A 105 -9.02 -3.76 -8.37
CA PHE A 105 -9.41 -2.63 -7.53
C PHE A 105 -8.22 -1.71 -7.25
N ILE A 106 -7.08 -2.24 -6.80
CA ILE A 106 -5.88 -1.42 -6.53
C ILE A 106 -5.36 -0.80 -7.84
N LEU A 107 -5.30 -1.56 -8.93
CA LEU A 107 -4.82 -1.12 -10.23
C LEU A 107 -5.68 0.00 -10.82
N SER A 108 -7.01 -0.10 -10.74
CA SER A 108 -7.92 0.94 -11.26
C SER A 108 -7.73 2.31 -10.57
N ASN A 109 -7.12 2.34 -9.39
CA ASN A 109 -6.81 3.56 -8.65
C ASN A 109 -5.36 4.04 -8.84
N ALA A 110 -4.55 3.36 -9.65
CA ALA A 110 -3.11 3.59 -9.80
C ALA A 110 -2.72 5.01 -10.22
N TYR A 111 -3.59 5.70 -10.96
CA TYR A 111 -3.38 7.07 -11.44
C TYR A 111 -4.42 8.07 -10.91
N LYS A 112 -5.33 7.63 -10.03
CA LYS A 112 -6.39 8.51 -9.49
C LYS A 112 -5.76 9.55 -8.56
N LYS A 113 -6.02 10.83 -8.83
CA LYS A 113 -5.54 11.95 -7.99
C LYS A 113 -5.98 11.71 -6.54
N GLY A 114 -5.13 12.07 -5.58
CA GLY A 114 -5.37 11.81 -4.15
C GLY A 114 -5.05 10.39 -3.68
N LEU A 115 -5.20 9.39 -4.55
CA LEU A 115 -4.96 7.96 -4.23
C LEU A 115 -3.63 7.42 -4.77
N ALA A 116 -3.18 7.90 -5.92
CA ALA A 116 -2.07 7.31 -6.67
C ALA A 116 -0.79 7.12 -5.83
N GLY A 117 -0.43 8.10 -5.00
CA GLY A 117 0.74 8.00 -4.12
C GLY A 117 0.61 6.92 -3.03
N TYR A 118 -0.60 6.59 -2.59
CA TYR A 118 -0.86 5.49 -1.66
C TYR A 118 -0.87 4.16 -2.40
N VAL A 119 -1.51 4.09 -3.57
CA VAL A 119 -1.51 2.88 -4.42
C VAL A 119 -0.08 2.48 -4.79
N SER A 120 0.80 3.44 -5.03
CA SER A 120 2.21 3.19 -5.36
C SER A 120 2.98 2.48 -4.25
N ASN A 121 2.45 2.42 -3.02
CA ASN A 121 3.03 1.65 -1.92
C ASN A 121 2.70 0.15 -2.03
N TYR A 122 1.60 -0.20 -2.69
CA TYR A 122 1.07 -1.56 -2.69
C TYR A 122 1.17 -2.21 -4.06
N LEU A 123 0.74 -1.53 -5.12
CA LEU A 123 0.60 -2.11 -6.45
C LEU A 123 1.90 -2.79 -6.95
N PRO A 124 3.09 -2.17 -6.87
CA PRO A 124 4.36 -2.81 -7.28
C PRO A 124 4.74 -4.09 -6.52
N ARG A 125 4.09 -4.35 -5.38
CA ARG A 125 4.39 -5.49 -4.49
C ARG A 125 3.35 -6.61 -4.59
N LEU A 126 2.33 -6.42 -5.43
CA LEU A 126 1.30 -7.41 -5.71
C LEU A 126 1.84 -8.47 -6.69
N LYS A 127 1.49 -9.74 -6.48
CA LYS A 127 1.89 -10.88 -7.32
C LYS A 127 1.49 -10.65 -8.78
N ASN A 128 0.25 -10.23 -9.05
CA ASN A 128 -0.23 -10.03 -10.42
C ASN A 128 0.43 -8.82 -11.10
N PHE A 129 1.06 -7.92 -10.34
CA PHE A 129 1.86 -6.84 -10.93
C PHE A 129 3.10 -7.35 -11.67
N GLU A 130 3.54 -8.59 -11.40
CA GLU A 130 4.60 -9.23 -12.18
C GLU A 130 4.25 -9.34 -13.67
N TYR A 131 2.98 -9.42 -14.02
CA TYR A 131 2.52 -9.51 -15.41
C TYR A 131 2.06 -8.17 -15.99
N TYR A 132 2.20 -7.07 -15.24
CA TYR A 132 1.79 -5.75 -15.69
C TYR A 132 2.66 -5.28 -16.88
N PRO A 133 2.06 -4.89 -18.02
CA PRO A 133 2.80 -4.37 -19.16
C PRO A 133 3.44 -3.02 -18.81
N ASP A 134 4.65 -2.78 -19.33
CA ASP A 134 5.38 -1.51 -19.14
C ASP A 134 5.53 -1.07 -17.67
N LYS A 135 5.93 -1.99 -16.78
CA LYS A 135 6.17 -1.69 -15.33
C LYS A 135 7.00 -0.42 -15.11
N TRP A 136 8.04 -0.22 -15.92
CA TRP A 136 8.92 0.95 -15.80
C TRP A 136 8.23 2.27 -16.16
N LYS A 137 7.29 2.26 -17.10
CA LYS A 137 6.43 3.41 -17.37
C LYS A 137 5.60 3.76 -16.14
N TYR A 138 5.02 2.76 -15.47
CA TYR A 138 4.32 2.98 -14.21
C TYR A 138 5.26 3.53 -13.12
N PHE A 139 6.43 2.92 -12.92
CA PHE A 139 7.39 3.39 -11.92
C PHE A 139 7.80 4.84 -12.17
N MET A 140 8.10 5.23 -13.40
CA MET A 140 8.51 6.60 -13.71
C MET A 140 7.36 7.59 -13.53
N SER A 141 6.12 7.19 -13.78
CA SER A 141 4.95 8.03 -13.51
C SER A 141 4.80 8.42 -12.03
N MET A 142 5.37 7.65 -11.10
CA MET A 142 5.34 7.93 -9.65
C MET A 142 6.02 9.26 -9.29
N GLN A 143 6.91 9.79 -10.13
CA GLN A 143 7.51 11.12 -9.96
C GLN A 143 6.48 12.27 -9.95
N LYS A 144 5.33 12.05 -10.60
CA LYS A 144 4.25 13.03 -10.74
C LYS A 144 3.09 12.79 -9.77
N MET A 145 3.10 11.67 -9.04
CA MET A 145 2.01 11.29 -8.15
C MET A 145 1.98 12.12 -6.86
N THR A 146 0.77 12.25 -6.30
CA THR A 146 0.53 12.89 -5.00
C THR A 146 -0.03 11.87 -4.00
N PRO A 147 0.38 11.91 -2.72
CA PRO A 147 1.37 12.83 -2.13
C PRO A 147 2.82 12.54 -2.56
N LYS A 148 3.55 13.59 -3.00
CA LYS A 148 4.90 13.46 -3.59
C LYS A 148 5.90 12.75 -2.68
N LYS A 149 5.86 13.03 -1.37
CA LYS A 149 6.79 12.44 -0.40
C LYS A 149 6.69 10.91 -0.40
N ILE A 150 5.47 10.38 -0.32
CA ILE A 150 5.20 8.93 -0.27
C ILE A 150 5.58 8.29 -1.61
N ALA A 151 5.09 8.85 -2.73
CA ALA A 151 5.36 8.30 -4.05
C ALA A 151 6.86 8.26 -4.37
N HIS A 152 7.61 9.32 -4.05
CA HIS A 152 9.05 9.37 -4.27
C HIS A 152 9.83 8.40 -3.38
N GLN A 153 9.46 8.26 -2.10
CA GLN A 153 10.09 7.27 -1.20
C GLN A 153 9.91 5.85 -1.75
N ASN A 154 8.70 5.53 -2.21
CA ASN A 154 8.40 4.24 -2.81
C ASN A 154 9.16 4.05 -4.13
N LEU A 155 9.26 5.08 -4.97
CA LEU A 155 9.99 5.00 -6.24
C LEU A 155 11.47 4.73 -6.02
N VAL A 156 12.11 5.42 -5.07
CA VAL A 156 13.51 5.15 -4.68
C VAL A 156 13.69 3.70 -4.23
N TYR A 157 12.78 3.20 -3.39
CA TYR A 157 12.82 1.81 -2.94
C TYR A 157 12.73 0.82 -4.11
N ILE A 158 11.77 1.03 -5.02
CA ILE A 158 11.54 0.17 -6.20
C ILE A 158 12.76 0.18 -7.13
N ILE A 159 13.30 1.36 -7.44
CA ILE A 159 14.52 1.48 -8.26
C ILE A 159 15.67 0.73 -7.61
N ASN A 160 15.86 0.87 -6.29
CA ASN A 160 16.95 0.19 -5.60
C ASN A 160 16.83 -1.35 -5.66
N GLN A 161 15.62 -1.88 -5.54
CA GLN A 161 15.34 -3.33 -5.66
C GLN A 161 15.57 -3.84 -7.09
N ASN A 162 15.31 -3.02 -8.10
CA ASN A 162 15.36 -3.39 -9.52
C ASN A 162 16.51 -2.73 -10.28
N ILE A 163 17.56 -2.28 -9.58
CA ILE A 163 18.52 -1.34 -10.18
C ILE A 163 19.32 -1.97 -11.33
N GLN A 164 19.49 -3.29 -11.31
CA GLN A 164 20.24 -4.03 -12.32
C GLN A 164 19.38 -4.34 -13.56
N SER A 165 18.05 -4.15 -13.47
CA SER A 165 17.09 -4.46 -14.52
C SER A 165 16.39 -3.20 -15.07
N VAL A 166 17.00 -2.03 -14.88
CA VAL A 166 16.54 -0.77 -15.48
C VAL A 166 16.69 -0.86 -17.01
N PRO A 167 15.62 -0.75 -17.81
CA PRO A 167 15.69 -0.77 -19.26
C PRO A 167 16.42 0.46 -19.79
N GLU A 168 17.10 0.30 -20.92
CA GLU A 168 17.92 1.34 -21.53
C GLU A 168 17.15 2.65 -21.73
N GLU A 169 15.90 2.58 -22.21
CA GLU A 169 15.09 3.77 -22.45
C GLU A 169 14.77 4.58 -21.17
N TYR A 170 14.84 3.96 -19.98
CA TYR A 170 14.53 4.61 -18.70
C TYR A 170 15.77 5.01 -17.90
N LYS A 171 16.98 4.55 -18.25
CA LYS A 171 18.20 4.83 -17.47
C LYS A 171 18.44 6.32 -17.26
N LYS A 172 18.31 7.12 -18.32
CA LYS A 172 18.51 8.58 -18.25
C LYS A 172 17.52 9.25 -17.29
N GLU A 173 16.25 8.84 -17.34
CA GLU A 173 15.21 9.38 -16.46
C GLU A 173 15.45 8.99 -15.00
N VAL A 174 15.79 7.72 -14.74
CA VAL A 174 16.13 7.22 -13.40
C VAL A 174 17.32 7.96 -12.82
N ILE A 175 18.41 8.12 -13.59
CA ILE A 175 19.61 8.85 -13.14
C ILE A 175 19.26 10.30 -12.82
N SER A 176 18.49 10.98 -13.67
CA SER A 176 18.06 12.36 -13.44
C SER A 176 17.21 12.51 -12.17
N PHE A 177 16.30 11.57 -11.93
CA PHE A 177 15.51 11.52 -10.71
C PHE A 177 16.38 11.34 -9.47
N LEU A 178 17.32 10.38 -9.48
CA LEU A 178 18.22 10.12 -8.36
C LEU A 178 19.18 11.29 -8.11
N GLN A 179 19.65 11.96 -9.16
CA GLN A 179 20.47 13.17 -9.04
C GLN A 179 19.68 14.29 -8.34
N THR A 180 18.42 14.47 -8.71
CA THR A 180 17.54 15.43 -8.02
C THR A 180 17.38 15.06 -6.53
N LYS A 181 17.31 13.77 -6.19
CA LYS A 181 17.26 13.32 -4.78
C LYS A 181 18.56 13.54 -4.03
N HIS A 182 19.70 13.34 -4.69
CA HIS A 182 21.01 13.69 -4.16
C HIS A 182 21.07 15.18 -3.81
N ASP A 183 20.70 16.06 -4.75
CA ASP A 183 20.84 17.50 -4.58
C ASP A 183 19.93 18.06 -3.47
N LEU A 184 18.76 17.43 -3.27
CA LEU A 184 17.82 17.78 -2.20
C LEU A 184 18.13 17.13 -0.84
N ALA A 185 19.07 16.18 -0.77
CA ALA A 185 19.41 15.52 0.49
C ALA A 185 20.17 16.47 1.42
N ASN A 186 19.71 16.59 2.67
CA ASN A 186 20.26 17.51 3.65
C ASN A 186 21.41 16.92 4.50
N ASN A 187 21.82 15.68 4.23
CA ASN A 187 22.88 15.00 4.96
C ASN A 187 23.73 14.15 4.01
N ASP A 188 25.00 13.96 4.36
CA ASP A 188 25.98 13.28 3.50
C ASP A 188 25.65 11.81 3.29
N GLY A 189 25.02 11.16 4.27
CA GLY A 189 24.55 9.78 4.15
C GLY A 189 23.53 9.61 3.02
N GLY A 190 22.53 10.50 2.97
CA GLY A 190 21.52 10.53 1.92
C GLY A 190 22.12 10.86 0.55
N LYS A 191 23.02 11.85 0.48
CA LYS A 191 23.75 12.17 -0.77
C LYS A 191 24.51 10.95 -1.29
N LYS A 192 25.34 10.35 -0.44
CA LYS A 192 26.12 9.16 -0.79
C LYS A 192 25.22 8.01 -1.26
N PHE A 193 24.11 7.75 -0.56
CA PHE A 193 23.16 6.72 -0.92
C PHE A 193 22.65 6.85 -2.38
N TYR A 194 22.25 8.05 -2.79
CA TYR A 194 21.76 8.27 -4.16
C TYR A 194 22.88 8.17 -5.22
N LEU A 195 24.09 8.66 -4.93
CA LEU A 195 25.24 8.50 -5.83
C LEU A 195 25.61 7.03 -6.02
N ASP A 196 25.58 6.24 -4.95
CA ASP A 196 25.88 4.81 -5.00
C ASP A 196 24.81 4.04 -5.80
N MET A 197 23.54 4.47 -5.75
CA MET A 197 22.51 3.96 -6.65
C MET A 197 22.81 4.30 -8.11
N ILE A 198 23.14 5.55 -8.43
CA ILE A 198 23.45 5.98 -9.81
C ILE A 198 24.59 5.14 -10.40
N LYS A 199 25.67 4.92 -9.65
CA LYS A 199 26.83 4.12 -10.10
C LYS A 199 26.50 2.65 -10.39
N ARG A 200 25.43 2.11 -9.79
CA ARG A 200 24.99 0.72 -10.00
C ARG A 200 24.16 0.54 -11.26
N ILE A 201 23.71 1.61 -11.88
CA ILE A 201 23.01 1.58 -13.17
C ILE A 201 24.09 1.46 -14.25
N LYS A 202 24.20 0.26 -14.82
CA LYS A 202 25.07 -0.02 -15.97
C LYS A 202 24.45 0.50 -17.25
#